data_AF-A0A7G1H0W4-F1
#
_entry.id   AF-A0A7G1H0W4-F1
#
_cell.length_a   1.000
_cell.length_b   1.000
_cell.length_c   1.000
_cell.angle_alpha   90.00
_cell.angle_beta   90.00
_cell.angle_gamma   90.00
#
_symmetry.space_group_name_H-M   'P 1'
#
loop_
_entity.id
_entity.type
_entity.pdbx_description
1 polymer ?
#
loop_
_entity_poly.entity_id
_entity_poly.type
_entity_poly.pdbx_seq_one_letter_code
_entity_poly.pdbx_strand_id
1 'polypeptide(L)'
;MGYWFIGKGQYALIDCLYMTVITIATIGYGEIIDMSGNSGGRVFTMFIALFGIGTLTYILSNFTAFVVEGELNETFRRRKMEKVIKKFKDHYIVCGIEGVGFHIVNELSETKRPHVIVDIDRKKNRKDSRNLS
;
A
#
# COMPACT_ATOMS: atom_id res chain seq x y z
N MET A 1 -28.44 6.45 -8.83
CA MET A 1 -29.25 7.15 -9.87
C MET A 1 -30.05 6.20 -10.74
N GLY A 2 -29.51 5.06 -11.21
CA GLY A 2 -30.24 4.16 -12.13
C GLY A 2 -31.56 3.56 -11.61
N TYR A 3 -31.56 2.97 -10.40
CA TYR A 3 -32.79 2.43 -9.79
C TYR A 3 -33.84 3.50 -9.47
N TRP A 4 -33.40 4.69 -9.08
CA TRP A 4 -34.27 5.83 -8.77
C TRP A 4 -35.02 6.33 -10.00
N PHE A 5 -34.38 6.28 -11.18
CA PHE A 5 -34.98 6.67 -12.45
C PHE A 5 -36.00 5.62 -12.95
N ILE A 6 -35.74 4.33 -12.70
CA ILE A 6 -36.63 3.22 -13.10
C ILE A 6 -37.83 3.10 -12.16
N GLY A 7 -37.66 3.37 -10.87
CA GLY A 7 -38.72 3.33 -9.85
C GLY A 7 -39.64 4.55 -9.81
N LYS A 8 -39.53 5.50 -10.77
CA LYS A 8 -40.32 6.76 -10.81
C LYS A 8 -40.38 7.51 -9.46
N GLY A 9 -39.32 7.46 -8.66
CA GLY A 9 -39.25 8.14 -7.36
C GLY A 9 -40.07 7.51 -6.22
N GLN A 10 -40.57 6.28 -6.36
CA GLN A 10 -41.36 5.60 -5.31
C GLN A 10 -40.53 5.01 -4.16
N TYR A 11 -39.20 4.90 -4.34
CA TYR A 11 -38.29 4.32 -3.34
C TYR A 11 -37.29 5.37 -2.85
N ALA A 12 -36.95 5.32 -1.56
CA ALA A 12 -35.98 6.24 -0.99
C ALA A 12 -34.58 5.98 -1.59
N LEU A 13 -33.75 7.02 -1.67
CA LEU A 13 -32.38 6.90 -2.19
C LEU A 13 -31.55 5.87 -1.41
N ILE A 14 -31.83 5.72 -0.11
CA ILE A 14 -31.18 4.74 0.76
C ILE A 14 -31.51 3.29 0.35
N ASP A 15 -32.74 3.01 -0.07
CA ASP A 15 -33.16 1.67 -0.49
C ASP A 15 -32.49 1.29 -1.82
N CYS A 16 -32.35 2.27 -2.72
CA CYS A 16 -31.62 2.09 -3.97
C CYS A 16 -30.13 1.79 -3.75
N LEU A 17 -29.50 2.50 -2.81
CA LEU A 17 -28.12 2.25 -2.42
C LEU A 17 -27.99 0.88 -1.74
N TYR A 18 -28.90 0.55 -0.84
CA TYR A 18 -28.92 -0.73 -0.14
C TYR A 18 -29.04 -1.90 -1.11
N MET A 19 -29.95 -1.83 -2.09
CA MET A 19 -30.09 -2.83 -3.16
C MET A 19 -28.79 -3.00 -3.95
N THR A 20 -28.16 -1.88 -4.34
CA THR A 20 -26.88 -1.91 -5.06
C THR A 20 -25.77 -2.57 -4.23
N VAL A 21 -25.70 -2.27 -2.93
CA VAL A 21 -24.70 -2.83 -2.02
C VAL A 21 -24.91 -4.34 -1.83
N ILE A 22 -26.14 -4.82 -1.58
CA ILE A 22 -26.37 -6.27 -1.40
C ILE A 22 -26.10 -7.07 -2.69
N THR A 23 -26.31 -6.46 -3.86
CA THR A 23 -26.01 -7.07 -5.17
C THR A 23 -24.51 -7.12 -5.42
N ILE A 24 -23.79 -6.00 -5.22
CA ILE A 24 -22.34 -5.93 -5.39
C ILE A 24 -21.62 -6.81 -4.37
N ALA A 25 -22.11 -6.83 -3.13
CA ALA A 25 -21.60 -7.69 -2.06
C ALA A 25 -21.99 -9.17 -2.24
N THR A 26 -22.70 -9.53 -3.32
CA THR A 26 -23.15 -10.90 -3.63
C THR A 26 -24.00 -11.57 -2.55
N ILE A 27 -24.61 -10.78 -1.65
CA ILE A 27 -25.45 -11.30 -0.56
C ILE A 27 -26.80 -11.78 -1.10
N GLY A 28 -27.41 -11.00 -2.01
CA GLY A 28 -28.57 -11.45 -2.78
C GLY A 28 -29.86 -11.70 -1.97
N TYR A 29 -30.18 -10.87 -0.97
CA TYR A 29 -31.38 -11.02 -0.10
C TYR A 29 -32.75 -10.84 -0.79
N GLY A 30 -32.84 -10.85 -2.12
CA GLY A 30 -34.08 -10.64 -2.88
C GLY A 30 -34.33 -9.18 -3.30
N GLU A 31 -35.11 -8.99 -4.37
CA GLU A 31 -35.44 -7.69 -4.95
C GLU A 31 -36.34 -6.87 -4.01
N ILE A 32 -35.77 -5.86 -3.33
CA ILE A 32 -36.54 -4.92 -2.48
C ILE A 32 -37.36 -3.94 -3.34
N ILE A 33 -36.92 -3.74 -4.57
CA ILE A 33 -37.59 -2.92 -5.57
C ILE A 33 -38.36 -3.89 -6.45
N ASP A 34 -39.68 -3.83 -6.43
CA ASP A 34 -40.53 -4.73 -7.20
C ASP A 34 -40.36 -4.46 -8.70
N MET A 35 -39.51 -5.24 -9.36
CA MET A 35 -39.22 -5.14 -10.79
C MET A 35 -40.12 -6.06 -11.64
N SER A 36 -41.09 -6.75 -11.01
CA SER A 36 -41.94 -7.75 -11.67
C SER A 36 -42.78 -7.18 -12.82
N GLY A 37 -43.12 -5.89 -12.78
CA GLY A 37 -43.86 -5.19 -13.83
C GLY A 37 -43.02 -4.47 -14.90
N ASN A 38 -41.68 -4.48 -14.82
CA ASN A 38 -40.82 -3.70 -15.70
C ASN A 38 -39.57 -4.47 -16.15
N SER A 39 -39.67 -5.14 -17.30
CA SER A 39 -38.60 -5.95 -17.91
C SER A 39 -37.29 -5.18 -18.12
N GLY A 40 -37.35 -3.87 -18.35
CA GLY A 40 -36.15 -3.02 -18.49
C GLY A 40 -35.35 -2.87 -17.18
N GLY A 41 -36.04 -2.93 -16.04
CA GLY A 41 -35.42 -2.89 -14.72
C GLY A 41 -34.50 -4.08 -14.47
N ARG A 42 -34.98 -5.29 -14.78
CA ARG A 42 -34.23 -6.53 -14.59
C ARG A 42 -32.95 -6.59 -15.43
N VAL A 43 -33.02 -6.14 -16.68
CA VAL A 43 -31.84 -6.09 -17.56
C VAL A 43 -30.79 -5.12 -17.01
N PHE A 44 -31.23 -3.96 -16.51
CA PHE A 44 -30.33 -3.00 -15.87
C PHE A 44 -29.68 -3.56 -14.60
N THR A 45 -30.44 -4.29 -13.77
CA THR A 45 -29.91 -5.02 -12.60
C THR A 45 -28.84 -6.02 -12.99
N MET A 46 -29.06 -6.80 -14.05
CA MET A 46 -28.06 -7.74 -14.56
C MET A 46 -26.77 -7.04 -14.98
N PHE A 47 -26.86 -5.90 -15.67
CA PHE A 47 -25.68 -5.10 -16.01
C PHE A 47 -24.96 -4.58 -14.77
N ILE A 48 -25.68 -4.04 -13.78
CA ILE A 48 -25.07 -3.59 -12.52
C ILE A 48 -24.40 -4.75 -11.79
N ALA A 49 -25.03 -5.92 -11.73
CA ALA A 49 -24.45 -7.08 -11.05
C ALA A 49 -23.14 -7.50 -11.72
N LEU A 50 -23.12 -7.64 -13.05
CA LEU A 50 -21.93 -8.04 -13.80
C LEU A 50 -20.80 -7.00 -13.69
N PHE A 51 -21.09 -5.73 -13.97
CA PHE A 51 -20.09 -4.66 -13.89
C PHE A 51 -19.66 -4.38 -12.45
N GLY A 52 -20.58 -4.44 -11.50
CA GLY A 52 -20.32 -4.20 -10.09
C GLY A 52 -19.38 -5.25 -9.49
N ILE A 53 -19.65 -6.54 -9.73
CA ILE A 53 -18.79 -7.63 -9.27
C ILE A 53 -17.42 -7.56 -9.97
N GLY A 54 -17.40 -7.34 -11.28
CA GLY A 54 -16.14 -7.23 -12.04
C GLY A 54 -15.26 -6.09 -11.56
N THR A 55 -15.84 -4.89 -11.37
CA THR A 55 -15.11 -3.72 -10.86
C THR A 55 -14.64 -3.89 -9.42
N LEU A 56 -15.49 -4.43 -8.54
CA LEU A 56 -15.12 -4.70 -7.15
C LEU A 56 -13.94 -5.69 -7.08
N THR A 57 -14.00 -6.76 -7.87
CA THR A 57 -12.94 -7.78 -7.94
C THR A 57 -11.64 -7.17 -8.43
N TYR A 58 -11.69 -6.37 -9.50
CA TYR A 58 -10.52 -5.68 -10.04
C TYR A 58 -9.88 -4.73 -9.02
N ILE A 59 -10.69 -3.92 -8.33
CA ILE A 59 -10.22 -3.03 -7.26
C ILE A 59 -9.58 -3.85 -6.13
N LEU A 60 -10.21 -4.94 -5.71
CA LEU A 60 -9.69 -5.78 -4.63
C LEU A 60 -8.38 -6.47 -5.02
N SER A 61 -8.26 -6.97 -6.25
CA SER A 61 -7.02 -7.56 -6.78
C SER A 61 -5.89 -6.53 -6.82
N ASN A 62 -6.13 -5.34 -7.36
CA ASN A 62 -5.14 -4.27 -7.38
C ASN A 62 -4.77 -3.81 -5.97
N PHE A 63 -5.74 -3.69 -5.08
CA PHE A 63 -5.49 -3.33 -3.68
C PHE A 63 -4.65 -4.39 -2.98
N THR A 64 -4.94 -5.67 -3.23
CA THR A 64 -4.14 -6.78 -2.69
C THR A 64 -2.72 -6.75 -3.25
N ALA A 65 -2.56 -6.55 -4.56
CA ALA A 65 -1.24 -6.41 -5.20
C ALA A 65 -0.46 -5.24 -4.59
N PHE A 66 -1.09 -4.07 -4.46
CA PHE A 66 -0.51 -2.88 -3.83
C PHE A 66 -0.05 -3.11 -2.38
N VAL A 67 -0.81 -3.89 -1.60
CA VAL A 67 -0.44 -4.27 -0.23
C VAL A 67 0.73 -5.27 -0.22
N VAL A 68 0.71 -6.27 -1.12
CA VAL A 68 1.75 -7.31 -1.22
C VAL A 68 3.07 -6.74 -1.74
N GLU A 69 3.02 -5.90 -2.78
CA GLU A 69 4.17 -5.20 -3.34
C GLU A 69 4.70 -4.12 -2.40
N GLY A 70 3.89 -3.70 -1.42
CA GLY A 70 4.33 -2.78 -0.38
C GLY A 70 4.71 -1.41 -0.94
N GLU A 71 4.08 -0.97 -2.04
CA GLU A 71 4.34 0.35 -2.63
C GLU A 71 4.11 1.49 -1.61
N LEU A 72 3.17 1.30 -0.68
CA LEU A 72 3.01 2.15 0.51
C LEU A 72 4.27 2.15 1.36
N ASN A 73 4.83 0.98 1.65
CA ASN A 73 5.99 0.82 2.51
C ASN A 73 7.22 1.48 1.89
N GLU A 74 7.44 1.37 0.58
CA GLU A 74 8.55 2.04 -0.11
C GLU A 74 8.45 3.58 -0.01
N THR A 75 7.26 4.14 -0.23
CA THR A 75 7.05 5.59 -0.11
C THR A 75 7.21 6.08 1.33
N PHE A 76 6.65 5.35 2.31
CA PHE A 76 6.81 5.67 3.74
C PHE A 76 8.26 5.50 4.20
N ARG A 77 8.94 4.44 3.75
CA ARG A 77 10.35 4.18 4.03
C ARG A 77 11.24 5.28 3.48
N ARG A 78 11.02 5.72 2.23
CA ARG A 78 11.75 6.85 1.64
C ARG A 78 11.54 8.13 2.42
N ARG A 79 10.30 8.48 2.79
CA ARG A 79 10.01 9.65 3.63
C ARG A 79 10.62 9.57 5.02
N LYS A 80 10.62 8.37 5.64
CA LYS A 80 11.28 8.13 6.93
C LYS A 80 12.79 8.31 6.81
N MET A 81 13.39 7.76 5.75
CA MET A 81 14.81 7.88 5.46
C MET A 81 15.21 9.34 5.20
N GLU A 82 14.46 10.09 4.38
CA GLU A 82 14.70 11.52 4.15
C GLU A 82 14.59 12.35 5.44
N LYS A 83 13.64 12.04 6.32
CA LYS A 83 13.54 12.70 7.64
C LYS A 83 14.76 12.40 8.52
N VAL A 84 15.30 11.19 8.44
CA VAL A 84 16.51 10.80 9.17
C VAL A 84 17.74 11.49 8.56
N ILE A 85 17.88 11.50 7.22
CA ILE A 85 18.94 12.20 6.49
C ILE A 85 18.93 13.70 6.83
N LYS A 86 17.76 14.35 6.86
CA LYS A 86 17.63 15.76 7.25
C LYS A 86 18.08 16.06 8.69
N LYS A 87 18.05 15.07 9.58
CA LYS A 87 18.54 15.22 10.97
C LYS A 87 20.06 15.12 11.06
N PHE A 88 20.72 14.51 10.09
CA PHE A 88 22.16 14.43 10.10
C PHE A 88 22.76 15.71 9.49
N LYS A 89 23.26 16.58 10.37
CA LYS A 89 24.12 17.73 10.02
C LYS A 89 25.49 17.52 10.65
N ASP A 90 26.53 17.96 9.94
CA ASP A 90 27.93 17.93 10.42
C ASP A 90 28.43 16.52 10.81
N HIS A 91 28.17 15.54 9.94
CA HIS A 91 28.58 14.15 10.13
C HIS A 91 29.30 13.62 8.89
N TYR A 92 30.22 12.71 9.12
CA TYR A 92 30.97 12.04 8.05
C TYR A 92 30.26 10.75 7.65
N ILE A 93 30.02 10.54 6.36
CA ILE A 93 29.48 9.28 5.85
C ILE A 93 30.64 8.50 5.23
N VAL A 94 30.95 7.33 5.78
CA VAL A 94 31.97 6.42 5.24
C VAL A 94 31.28 5.26 4.56
N CYS A 95 31.50 5.09 3.25
CA CYS A 95 30.93 4.00 2.47
C CYS A 95 31.99 2.90 2.24
N GLY A 96 31.87 1.79 2.97
CA GLY A 96 32.81 0.65 2.94
C GLY A 96 33.93 0.74 4.00
N ILE A 97 34.15 -0.36 4.74
CA ILE A 97 35.17 -0.45 5.81
C ILE A 97 36.46 -1.15 5.32
N GLU A 98 36.62 -1.40 4.04
CA GLU A 98 37.76 -2.14 3.53
C GLU A 98 39.00 -1.24 3.28
N GLY A 99 40.19 -1.77 3.61
CA GLY A 99 41.47 -1.11 3.35
C GLY A 99 41.58 0.27 4.01
N VAL A 100 41.69 1.32 3.19
CA VAL A 100 41.83 2.72 3.64
C VAL A 100 40.61 3.18 4.45
N GLY A 101 39.42 2.65 4.16
CA GLY A 101 38.18 3.00 4.88
C GLY A 101 38.25 2.68 6.37
N PHE A 102 38.91 1.58 6.75
CA PHE A 102 39.11 1.20 8.15
C PHE A 102 39.91 2.25 8.93
N HIS A 103 41.01 2.74 8.34
CA HIS A 103 41.85 3.75 8.97
C HIS A 103 41.11 5.08 9.17
N ILE A 104 40.30 5.48 8.19
CA ILE A 104 39.49 6.70 8.26
C ILE A 104 38.43 6.59 9.37
N VAL A 105 37.75 5.45 9.51
CA VAL A 105 36.77 5.22 10.59
C VAL A 105 37.44 5.22 11.96
N ASN A 106 38.62 4.63 12.07
CA ASN A 106 39.37 4.59 13.33
C ASN A 106 39.77 6.01 13.77
N GLU A 107 40.29 6.83 12.85
CA GLU A 107 40.64 8.22 13.13
C GLU A 107 39.41 9.08 13.48
N LEU A 108 38.29 8.91 12.77
CA LEU A 108 37.04 9.60 13.09
C LEU A 108 36.49 9.21 14.47
N SER A 109 36.68 7.96 14.88
CA SER A 109 36.29 7.47 16.21
C SER A 109 37.19 8.01 17.32
N GLU A 110 38.51 8.00 17.11
CA GLU A 110 39.50 8.55 18.05
C GLU A 110 39.32 10.06 18.26
N THR A 111 39.00 10.79 17.19
CA THR A 111 38.77 12.24 17.23
C THR A 111 37.34 12.63 17.65
N LYS A 112 36.50 11.66 18.04
CA LYS A 112 35.10 11.85 18.47
C LYS A 112 34.23 12.60 17.45
N ARG A 113 34.49 12.40 16.16
CA ARG A 113 33.73 13.00 15.08
C ARG A 113 32.48 12.16 14.79
N PRO A 114 31.27 12.77 14.76
CA PRO A 114 30.05 12.05 14.41
C PRO A 114 30.17 11.47 13.00
N HIS A 115 29.98 10.16 12.86
CA HIS A 115 30.07 9.50 11.58
C HIS A 115 29.05 8.36 11.44
N VAL A 116 28.64 8.09 10.21
CA VAL A 116 27.73 7.02 9.82
C VAL A 116 28.46 6.12 8.82
N ILE A 117 28.44 4.82 9.06
CA ILE A 117 29.07 3.85 8.17
C ILE A 117 28.00 3.13 7.36
N VAL A 118 28.14 3.16 6.04
CA VAL A 118 27.27 2.47 5.10
C VAL A 118 28.11 1.39 4.44
N ASP A 119 27.83 0.13 4.74
CA ASP A 119 28.46 -1.01 4.08
C ASP A 119 27.41 -1.77 3.28
N ILE A 120 27.78 -2.20 2.08
CA ILE A 120 26.90 -3.00 1.23
C ILE A 120 27.08 -4.43 1.73
N ASP A 121 26.06 -4.94 2.43
CA ASP A 121 26.05 -6.28 3.03
C ASP A 121 26.57 -7.35 2.06
N ARG A 122 27.86 -7.65 2.16
CA ARG A 122 28.46 -8.91 1.74
C ARG A 122 28.73 -9.70 3.00
N LYS A 123 27.75 -10.50 3.42
CA LYS A 123 27.91 -11.70 4.27
C LYS A 123 29.13 -11.62 5.21
N LYS A 124 28.93 -10.96 6.35
CA LYS A 124 29.62 -11.18 7.63
C LYS A 124 30.68 -12.30 7.62
N ASN A 125 31.88 -12.02 7.13
CA ASN A 125 33.06 -12.84 7.44
C ASN A 125 33.64 -12.33 8.76
N ARG A 126 33.01 -12.83 9.83
CA ARG A 126 33.47 -12.78 11.21
C ARG A 126 34.78 -13.57 11.32
N LYS A 127 35.92 -12.88 11.21
CA LYS A 127 37.31 -13.22 11.62
C LYS A 127 38.14 -12.06 11.04
N ASP A 128 38.83 -11.19 11.78
CA ASP A 128 39.90 -11.50 12.71
C ASP A 128 40.44 -10.15 13.24
N SER A 129 40.05 -9.71 14.44
CA SER A 129 40.67 -8.52 15.09
C SER A 129 40.57 -8.59 16.62
N ARG A 130 40.42 -9.81 17.17
CA ARG A 130 40.46 -10.05 18.62
C ARG A 130 41.76 -10.72 19.06
N ASN A 131 42.81 -10.62 18.24
CA ASN A 131 44.18 -11.03 18.57
C ASN A 131 45.17 -9.94 18.13
N LEU A 132 45.12 -8.78 18.77
CA LEU A 132 46.32 -7.98 19.02
C LEU A 132 46.11 -7.03 20.21
N SER A 133 46.05 -7.60 21.41
CA SER A 133 46.60 -7.03 22.65
C SER A 133 46.72 -8.14 23.68
#